data_AF-A0AAJ7N4A4-F1
#
_entry.id   AF-A0AAJ7N4A4-F1
#
_cell.length_a   1.000
_cell.length_b   1.000
_cell.length_c   1.000
_cell.angle_alpha   90.00
_cell.angle_beta   90.00
_cell.angle_gamma   90.00
#
_symmetry.space_group_name_H-M   'P 1'
#
loop_
_entity.id
_entity.type
_entity.pdbx_description
1 polymer ?
#
loop_
_entity_poly.entity_id
_entity_poly.type
_entity_poly.pdbx_seq_one_letter_code
_entity_poly.pdbx_strand_id
1 'polypeptide(L)'
;MSISGKILYNKVRNLRSELSNVVTPELLDKICQKPAVQPFLKWFCENVSYVNVLSDEEVQLKNKLQETGEWLEGPELDLALQEATADCPDLLELTTYDDKDIDNLFAEHEILRDSNKEDESYIETLQNGIRNLKKLEAKLEEDIETEEECLVKENIEVEKAYQDCSAIVEKFDTNNHEFFKEVACLLDTYAEAAENKGIPLVWTQMPLELFTKKVELYNHYLHVHIKRQFKNSQKEEEKTDSNYVSLIDDSQEKRIDNEKLQELAMCKANLTNANFKEISAKVQEESYAAMFDYVQDIYNSGNLKVPRHSDMRTEISELINRRDFLEENVSLLHDRQLTEIVQRFAEFQINKVLREDAISRSKRAKNHLEKLENLRLLVREHGYARVCLLCILMEMEFHRLTDVYEFVSDAFHYLTSEYSLSAARCERMQQQQNEYTAMLSSPTPHNSFHKHFISMISDEDDKHQLNSILDKYNNIIDENKTKKQTILESYLKSKIHKLETLEEEVKSRYLNEIQQTPTHTYKPISFEIETNHAEAVDSLQKLQADVTKIRNQMKERLKLIGSFEREKSILWQRFLADPQSLRRSHKEMKQRANKSCFNDTIENE
;
A
#
# COMPACT_ATOMS: atom_id res chain seq x y z
N MET A 1 58.01 -21.70 -9.49
CA MET A 1 56.69 -21.38 -10.06
C MET A 1 56.81 -20.05 -10.79
N SER A 2 56.51 -20.01 -12.09
CA SER A 2 56.61 -18.80 -12.90
C SER A 2 55.34 -17.97 -12.76
N ILE A 3 55.48 -16.68 -12.48
CA ILE A 3 54.36 -15.73 -12.41
C ILE A 3 53.85 -15.46 -13.82
N SER A 4 52.55 -15.63 -14.03
CA SER A 4 51.86 -15.30 -15.28
C SER A 4 51.48 -13.82 -15.34
N GLY A 5 51.35 -13.26 -16.55
CA GLY A 5 50.95 -11.87 -16.75
C GLY A 5 49.61 -11.53 -16.12
N LYS A 6 48.72 -12.52 -15.95
CA LYS A 6 47.43 -12.36 -15.25
C LYS A 6 47.59 -12.12 -13.74
N ILE A 7 48.54 -12.78 -13.09
CA ILE A 7 48.82 -12.59 -11.65
C ILE A 7 49.46 -11.22 -11.44
N LEU A 8 50.41 -10.85 -12.30
CA LEU A 8 51.06 -9.54 -12.27
C LEU A 8 50.05 -8.41 -12.53
N TYR A 9 49.16 -8.58 -13.52
CA TYR A 9 48.12 -7.61 -13.85
C TYR A 9 47.18 -7.37 -12.66
N ASN A 10 46.73 -8.42 -11.99
CA ASN A 10 45.89 -8.28 -10.81
C ASN A 10 46.62 -7.57 -9.67
N LYS A 11 47.91 -7.86 -9.45
CA LYS A 11 48.70 -7.19 -8.42
C LYS A 11 48.89 -5.70 -8.73
N VAL A 12 49.19 -5.33 -9.98
CA VAL A 12 49.33 -3.93 -10.41
C VAL A 12 48.01 -3.18 -10.33
N ARG A 13 46.90 -3.81 -10.74
CA ARG A 13 45.54 -3.25 -10.62
C ARG A 13 45.17 -2.93 -9.17
N ASN A 14 45.59 -3.79 -8.24
CA ASN A 14 45.36 -3.57 -6.81
C ASN A 14 46.25 -2.46 -6.23
N LEU A 15 47.40 -2.13 -6.85
CA LEU A 15 48.31 -1.09 -6.38
C LEU A 15 47.96 0.30 -6.95
N ARG A 16 47.53 0.39 -8.21
CA ARG A 16 47.04 1.63 -8.83
C ARG A 16 45.92 1.32 -9.80
N SER A 17 44.68 1.55 -9.37
CA SER A 17 43.46 1.31 -10.15
C SER A 17 43.36 2.18 -11.42
N GLU A 18 44.01 3.35 -11.43
CA GLU A 18 43.98 4.33 -12.52
C GLU A 18 44.77 3.91 -13.77
N LEU A 19 45.78 3.05 -13.63
CA LEU A 19 46.60 2.53 -14.74
C LEU A 19 45.87 1.45 -15.58
N SER A 20 44.67 1.04 -15.15
CA SER A 20 43.89 -0.09 -15.67
C SER A 20 43.47 0.01 -17.15
N ASN A 21 43.47 1.22 -17.74
CA ASN A 21 42.95 1.38 -19.11
C ASN A 21 44.02 1.24 -20.20
N VAL A 22 45.31 1.28 -19.85
CA VAL A 22 46.42 1.31 -20.84
C VAL A 22 47.18 -0.02 -20.92
N VAL A 23 47.21 -0.81 -19.84
CA VAL A 23 48.03 -2.03 -19.76
C VAL A 23 47.15 -3.26 -19.92
N THR A 24 47.28 -3.99 -21.04
CA THR A 24 46.59 -5.27 -21.23
C THR A 24 47.42 -6.45 -20.72
N PRO A 25 46.79 -7.53 -20.23
CA PRO A 25 47.49 -8.72 -19.72
C PRO A 25 48.43 -9.37 -20.76
N GLU A 26 48.13 -9.22 -22.05
CA GLU A 26 48.95 -9.74 -23.17
C GLU A 26 50.30 -9.01 -23.33
N LEU A 27 50.36 -7.72 -22.96
CA LEU A 27 51.60 -6.93 -22.95
C LEU A 27 52.53 -7.37 -21.80
N LEU A 28 51.96 -7.73 -20.65
CA LEU A 28 52.69 -8.18 -19.47
C LEU A 28 53.21 -9.62 -19.59
N ASP A 29 52.53 -10.48 -20.35
CA ASP A 29 53.01 -11.84 -20.62
C ASP A 29 54.35 -11.88 -21.35
N LYS A 30 54.62 -10.90 -22.23
CA LYS A 30 55.93 -10.76 -22.90
C LYS A 30 57.09 -10.48 -21.93
N ILE A 31 56.80 -9.84 -20.80
CA ILE A 31 57.80 -9.54 -19.75
C ILE A 31 57.96 -10.75 -18.83
N CYS A 32 56.86 -11.43 -18.49
CA CYS A 32 56.85 -12.65 -17.67
C CYS A 32 57.54 -13.85 -18.34
N GLN A 33 57.65 -13.87 -19.66
CA GLN A 33 58.36 -14.91 -20.43
C GLN A 33 59.90 -14.80 -20.37
N LYS A 34 60.47 -13.70 -19.85
CA LYS A 34 61.93 -13.57 -19.68
C LYS A 34 62.38 -14.25 -18.38
N PRO A 35 63.18 -15.33 -18.42
CA PRO A 35 63.54 -16.10 -17.23
C PRO A 35 64.40 -15.33 -16.22
N ALA A 36 65.13 -14.30 -16.68
CA ALA A 36 65.92 -13.43 -15.81
C ALA A 36 65.09 -12.53 -14.88
N VAL A 37 63.81 -12.26 -15.23
CA VAL A 37 62.95 -11.30 -14.52
C VAL A 37 62.02 -12.02 -13.52
N GLN A 38 61.86 -13.33 -13.64
CA GLN A 38 61.01 -14.15 -12.76
C GLN A 38 61.36 -14.08 -11.26
N PRO A 39 62.64 -14.07 -10.83
CA PRO A 39 62.96 -13.93 -9.41
C PRO A 39 62.51 -12.58 -8.84
N PHE A 40 62.68 -11.51 -9.61
CA PHE A 40 62.23 -10.17 -9.23
C PHE A 40 60.70 -10.05 -9.20
N LEU A 41 60.01 -10.60 -10.21
CA LEU A 41 58.54 -10.61 -10.22
C LEU A 41 57.97 -11.38 -9.04
N LYS A 42 58.66 -12.46 -8.62
CA LYS A 42 58.29 -13.24 -7.44
C LYS A 42 58.43 -12.41 -6.17
N TRP A 43 59.58 -11.79 -6.00
CA TRP A 43 59.81 -10.86 -4.90
C TRP A 43 58.79 -9.70 -4.89
N PHE A 44 58.48 -9.11 -6.04
CA PHE A 44 57.54 -7.99 -6.16
C PHE A 44 56.11 -8.38 -5.77
N CYS A 45 55.62 -9.52 -6.26
CA CYS A 45 54.26 -9.97 -5.95
C CYS A 45 54.09 -10.38 -4.47
N GLU A 46 55.17 -10.86 -3.85
CA GLU A 46 55.19 -11.28 -2.43
C GLU A 46 55.34 -10.07 -1.48
N ASN A 47 56.22 -9.10 -1.78
CA ASN A 47 56.63 -8.09 -0.79
C ASN A 47 56.04 -6.68 -1.01
N VAL A 48 55.48 -6.39 -2.19
CA VAL A 48 54.87 -5.07 -2.46
C VAL A 48 53.36 -5.14 -2.23
N SER A 49 52.88 -4.42 -1.22
CA SER A 49 51.46 -4.23 -0.88
C SER A 49 51.10 -2.74 -0.96
N TYR A 50 49.80 -2.42 -0.85
CA TYR A 50 49.31 -1.03 -0.87
C TYR A 50 49.94 -0.15 0.24
N VAL A 51 50.41 -0.77 1.33
CA VAL A 51 51.07 -0.10 2.46
C VAL A 51 52.48 0.38 2.11
N ASN A 52 53.14 -0.27 1.15
CA ASN A 52 54.53 0.03 0.76
C ASN A 52 54.64 0.92 -0.49
N VAL A 53 53.51 1.35 -1.05
CA VAL A 53 53.47 2.18 -2.27
C VAL A 53 52.91 3.54 -1.91
N LEU A 54 53.79 4.53 -1.88
CA LEU A 54 53.42 5.91 -1.60
C LEU A 54 52.48 6.45 -2.69
N SER A 55 51.40 7.10 -2.25
CA SER A 55 50.47 7.79 -3.15
C SER A 55 51.09 9.10 -3.67
N ASP A 56 50.62 9.59 -4.82
CA ASP A 56 51.13 10.86 -5.36
C ASP A 56 50.78 12.04 -4.45
N GLU A 57 49.72 11.93 -3.65
CA GLU A 57 49.34 12.89 -2.60
C GLU A 57 50.33 12.86 -1.43
N GLU A 58 50.75 11.68 -0.97
CA GLU A 58 51.77 11.54 0.08
C GLU A 58 53.15 12.04 -0.37
N VAL A 59 53.50 11.85 -1.64
CA VAL A 59 54.73 12.41 -2.21
C VAL A 59 54.65 13.93 -2.30
N GLN A 60 53.49 14.49 -2.67
CA GLN A 60 53.28 15.94 -2.65
C GLN A 60 53.28 16.50 -1.22
N LEU A 61 52.71 15.78 -0.26
CA LEU A 61 52.71 16.14 1.15
C LEU A 61 54.14 16.13 1.69
N LYS A 62 54.93 15.10 1.39
CA LYS A 62 56.35 15.03 1.73
C LYS A 62 57.12 16.22 1.14
N ASN A 63 56.92 16.52 -0.14
CA ASN A 63 57.60 17.65 -0.79
C ASN A 63 57.20 18.97 -0.13
N LYS A 64 55.92 19.17 0.18
CA LYS A 64 55.44 20.36 0.91
C LYS A 64 56.03 20.46 2.31
N LEU A 65 56.07 19.37 3.07
CA LEU A 65 56.62 19.34 4.43
C LEU A 65 58.15 19.55 4.43
N GLN A 66 58.85 19.07 3.41
CA GLN A 66 60.27 19.37 3.20
C GLN A 66 60.50 20.83 2.78
N GLU A 67 59.60 21.41 1.97
CA GLU A 67 59.65 22.82 1.58
C GLU A 67 59.31 23.77 2.73
N THR A 68 58.40 23.39 3.64
CA THR A 68 58.04 24.18 4.83
C THR A 68 59.01 23.98 6.00
N GLY A 69 59.93 23.01 5.91
CA GLY A 69 60.89 22.68 6.98
C GLY A 69 60.24 22.00 8.19
N GLU A 70 59.03 21.48 8.04
CA GLU A 70 58.24 20.79 9.08
C GLU A 70 58.38 19.27 9.00
N TRP A 71 59.21 18.77 8.09
CA TRP A 71 59.54 17.35 7.98
C TRP A 71 60.49 16.93 9.11
N LEU A 72 59.96 16.19 10.09
CA LEU A 72 60.71 15.69 11.24
C LEU A 72 61.26 14.29 10.95
N GLU A 73 62.53 14.04 11.26
CA GLU A 73 63.18 12.73 11.10
C GLU A 73 63.80 12.25 12.43
N GLY A 74 63.59 10.96 12.74
CA GLY A 74 64.21 10.30 13.90
C GLY A 74 63.70 10.82 15.25
N PRO A 75 64.57 11.25 16.18
CA PRO A 75 64.19 11.49 17.58
C PRO A 75 63.22 12.67 17.78
N GLU A 76 63.19 13.63 16.86
CA GLU A 76 62.25 14.76 16.91
C GLU A 76 60.83 14.34 16.51
N LEU A 77 60.71 13.33 15.63
CA LEU A 77 59.43 12.73 15.27
C LEU A 77 58.91 11.87 16.43
N ASP A 78 59.78 11.10 17.09
CA ASP A 78 59.41 10.26 18.22
C ASP A 78 58.89 11.08 19.41
N LEU A 79 59.48 12.25 19.66
CA LEU A 79 59.01 13.20 20.68
C LEU A 79 57.67 13.85 20.31
N ALA A 80 57.50 14.29 19.07
CA ALA A 80 56.25 14.88 18.61
C ALA A 80 55.10 13.86 18.62
N LEU A 81 55.38 12.59 18.28
CA LEU A 81 54.42 11.50 18.36
C LEU A 81 54.06 11.18 19.82
N GLN A 82 55.04 11.16 20.74
CA GLN A 82 54.77 11.00 22.19
C GLN A 82 53.93 12.13 22.77
N GLU A 83 54.17 13.37 22.35
CA GLU A 83 53.42 14.53 22.85
C GLU A 83 51.99 14.56 22.28
N ALA A 84 51.81 14.20 21.01
CA ALA A 84 50.49 14.11 20.37
C ALA A 84 49.63 12.93 20.85
N THR A 85 50.24 11.87 21.37
CA THR A 85 49.55 10.68 21.90
C THR A 85 49.44 10.66 23.42
N ALA A 86 49.88 11.72 24.12
CA ALA A 86 49.81 11.82 25.58
C ALA A 86 48.39 11.68 26.15
N ASP A 87 47.37 12.09 25.39
CA ASP A 87 45.96 11.98 25.77
C ASP A 87 45.34 10.59 25.51
N CYS A 88 46.01 9.73 24.72
CA CYS A 88 45.57 8.37 24.37
C CYS A 88 46.80 7.45 24.17
N PRO A 89 47.38 6.90 25.24
CA PRO A 89 48.60 6.09 25.18
C PRO A 89 48.43 4.79 24.36
N ASP A 90 47.20 4.28 24.24
CA ASP A 90 46.85 3.05 23.53
C ASP A 90 47.13 3.13 22.00
N LEU A 91 47.22 4.34 21.43
CA LEU A 91 47.54 4.55 20.01
C LEU A 91 49.02 4.34 19.68
N LEU A 92 49.93 4.52 20.65
CA LEU A 92 51.34 4.15 20.50
C LEU A 92 51.55 2.64 20.62
N GLU A 93 50.74 1.95 21.43
CA GLU A 93 50.79 0.48 21.54
C GLU A 93 50.44 -0.23 20.22
N LEU A 94 49.65 0.40 19.34
CA LEU A 94 49.40 -0.07 17.97
C LEU A 94 50.62 -0.01 17.05
N THR A 95 51.70 0.67 17.44
CA THR A 95 52.95 0.72 16.65
C THR A 95 54.01 -0.26 17.15
N THR A 96 53.91 -0.71 18.41
CA THR A 96 54.78 -1.73 19.00
C THR A 96 54.11 -3.11 18.91
N TYR A 97 54.05 -3.68 17.72
CA TYR A 97 53.58 -5.05 17.56
C TYR A 97 54.63 -6.05 18.08
N ASP A 98 54.30 -6.72 19.18
CA ASP A 98 54.90 -8.02 19.53
C ASP A 98 54.08 -9.09 18.78
N ASP A 99 54.75 -9.99 18.05
CA ASP A 99 54.17 -10.93 17.05
C ASP A 99 53.06 -11.88 17.59
N LYS A 100 52.75 -11.85 18.89
CA LYS A 100 51.76 -12.73 19.53
C LYS A 100 50.33 -12.17 19.61
N ASP A 101 50.13 -10.86 19.55
CA ASP A 101 48.77 -10.27 19.59
C ASP A 101 48.16 -10.00 18.20
N ILE A 102 48.98 -10.15 17.16
CA ILE A 102 48.53 -10.06 15.76
C ILE A 102 47.52 -11.16 15.43
N ASP A 103 47.74 -12.40 15.90
CA ASP A 103 46.82 -13.53 15.66
C ASP A 103 45.47 -13.33 16.35
N ASN A 104 45.43 -12.69 17.53
CA ASN A 104 44.18 -12.38 18.22
C ASN A 104 43.40 -11.27 17.50
N LEU A 105 44.08 -10.23 17.02
CA LEU A 105 43.46 -9.16 16.23
C LEU A 105 42.99 -9.66 14.87
N PHE A 106 43.72 -10.57 14.22
CA PHE A 106 43.24 -11.24 13.00
C PHE A 106 42.06 -12.16 13.27
N ALA A 107 42.05 -12.88 14.39
CA ALA A 107 40.90 -13.69 14.80
C ALA A 107 39.67 -12.80 15.09
N GLU A 108 39.85 -11.67 15.75
CA GLU A 108 38.77 -10.70 16.02
C GLU A 108 38.27 -10.04 14.73
N HIS A 109 39.18 -9.65 13.83
CA HIS A 109 38.81 -9.15 12.50
C HIS A 109 38.15 -10.22 11.63
N GLU A 110 38.53 -11.50 11.78
CA GLU A 110 37.91 -12.62 11.09
C GLU A 110 36.49 -12.89 11.62
N ILE A 111 36.28 -12.79 12.94
CA ILE A 111 34.96 -12.84 13.58
C ILE A 111 34.08 -11.68 13.12
N LEU A 112 34.61 -10.44 13.09
CA LEU A 112 33.89 -9.25 12.61
C LEU A 112 33.56 -9.32 11.11
N ARG A 113 34.49 -9.85 10.30
CA ARG A 113 34.23 -10.09 8.88
C ARG A 113 33.15 -11.15 8.71
N ASP A 114 33.16 -12.20 9.52
CA ASP A 114 32.18 -13.26 9.46
C ASP A 114 30.80 -12.82 9.95
N SER A 115 30.69 -11.90 10.92
CA SER A 115 29.41 -11.25 11.27
C SER A 115 28.91 -10.34 10.15
N ASN A 116 29.81 -9.62 9.47
CA ASN A 116 29.43 -8.70 8.39
C ASN A 116 29.09 -9.40 7.07
N LYS A 117 29.42 -10.69 6.91
CA LYS A 117 29.04 -11.48 5.72
C LYS A 117 27.52 -11.63 5.57
N GLU A 118 26.79 -11.73 6.69
CA GLU A 118 25.33 -11.79 6.66
C GLU A 118 24.76 -10.47 6.12
N ASP A 119 25.31 -9.34 6.56
CA ASP A 119 24.93 -8.01 6.08
C ASP A 119 25.30 -7.79 4.60
N GLU A 120 26.48 -8.20 4.16
CA GLU A 120 26.87 -8.18 2.74
C GLU A 120 25.91 -9.01 1.88
N SER A 121 25.56 -10.22 2.34
CA SER A 121 24.60 -11.06 1.64
C SER A 121 23.21 -10.42 1.59
N TYR A 122 22.80 -9.75 2.66
CA TYR A 122 21.55 -9.02 2.73
C TYR A 122 21.54 -7.82 1.76
N ILE A 123 22.64 -7.07 1.68
CA ILE A 123 22.82 -5.98 0.71
C ILE A 123 22.74 -6.52 -0.73
N GLU A 124 23.35 -7.66 -1.03
CA GLU A 124 23.24 -8.29 -2.35
C GLU A 124 21.79 -8.73 -2.65
N THR A 125 21.07 -9.27 -1.67
CA THR A 125 19.65 -9.62 -1.86
C THR A 125 18.79 -8.39 -2.11
N LEU A 126 19.04 -7.28 -1.41
CA LEU A 126 18.37 -6.00 -1.62
C LEU A 126 18.68 -5.43 -3.01
N GLN A 127 19.94 -5.44 -3.43
CA GLN A 127 20.33 -4.98 -4.77
C GLN A 127 19.68 -5.82 -5.87
N ASN A 128 19.59 -7.14 -5.69
CA ASN A 128 18.87 -8.02 -6.61
C ASN A 128 17.35 -7.75 -6.59
N GLY A 129 16.78 -7.50 -5.41
CA GLY A 129 15.38 -7.08 -5.27
C GLY A 129 15.08 -5.79 -6.01
N ILE A 130 15.91 -4.75 -5.84
CA ILE A 130 15.79 -3.47 -6.54
C ILE A 130 15.93 -3.67 -8.06
N ARG A 131 16.88 -4.51 -8.51
CA ARG A 131 17.05 -4.82 -9.94
C ARG A 131 15.82 -5.52 -10.52
N ASN A 132 15.20 -6.42 -9.76
CA ASN A 132 13.98 -7.11 -10.19
C ASN A 132 12.78 -6.16 -10.24
N LEU A 133 12.64 -5.26 -9.26
CA LEU A 133 11.59 -4.24 -9.26
C LEU A 133 11.71 -3.32 -10.48
N LYS A 134 12.92 -2.83 -10.78
CA LYS A 134 13.15 -2.02 -12.00
C LYS A 134 12.81 -2.74 -13.29
N LYS A 135 13.09 -4.05 -13.37
CA LYS A 135 12.69 -4.87 -14.53
C LYS A 135 11.18 -5.04 -14.63
N LEU A 136 10.48 -5.14 -13.50
CA LEU A 136 9.04 -5.30 -13.45
C LEU A 136 8.33 -3.99 -13.79
N GLU A 137 8.85 -2.87 -13.30
CA GLU A 137 8.44 -1.51 -13.65
C GLU A 137 8.56 -1.27 -15.17
N ALA A 138 9.73 -1.57 -15.76
CA ALA A 138 9.91 -1.42 -17.21
C ALA A 138 8.94 -2.28 -18.04
N LYS A 139 8.60 -3.48 -17.56
CA LYS A 139 7.59 -4.33 -18.22
C LYS A 139 6.19 -3.76 -18.10
N LEU A 140 5.82 -3.24 -16.93
CA LEU A 140 4.52 -2.60 -16.73
C LEU A 140 4.37 -1.36 -17.61
N GLU A 141 5.44 -0.58 -17.77
CA GLU A 141 5.46 0.57 -18.68
C GLU A 141 5.22 0.14 -20.14
N GLU A 142 5.89 -0.92 -20.59
CA GLU A 142 5.70 -1.50 -21.93
C GLU A 142 4.28 -2.04 -22.11
N ASP A 143 3.74 -2.76 -21.13
CA ASP A 143 2.37 -3.27 -21.16
C ASP A 143 1.35 -2.10 -21.24
N ILE A 144 1.55 -1.02 -20.47
CA ILE A 144 0.69 0.17 -20.52
C ILE A 144 0.74 0.83 -21.90
N GLU A 145 1.94 1.02 -22.48
CA GLU A 145 2.09 1.63 -23.80
C GLU A 145 1.36 0.80 -24.88
N THR A 146 1.46 -0.54 -24.81
CA THR A 146 0.73 -1.42 -25.75
C THR A 146 -0.78 -1.38 -25.57
N GLU A 147 -1.29 -1.29 -24.33
CA GLU A 147 -2.72 -1.14 -24.06
C GLU A 147 -3.24 0.22 -24.54
N GLU A 148 -2.48 1.29 -24.35
CA GLU A 148 -2.83 2.62 -24.84
C GLU A 148 -2.93 2.65 -26.38
N GLU A 149 -1.98 2.02 -27.09
CA GLU A 149 -2.05 1.88 -28.54
C GLU A 149 -3.30 1.10 -29.00
N CYS A 150 -3.68 0.05 -28.27
CA CYS A 150 -4.88 -0.73 -28.58
C CYS A 150 -6.14 0.10 -28.35
N LEU A 151 -6.21 0.83 -27.24
CA LEU A 151 -7.34 1.70 -26.90
C LEU A 151 -7.52 2.83 -27.93
N VAL A 152 -6.42 3.41 -28.43
CA VAL A 152 -6.49 4.41 -29.52
C VAL A 152 -7.07 3.80 -30.79
N LYS A 153 -6.68 2.58 -31.16
CA LYS A 153 -7.25 1.87 -32.33
C LYS A 153 -8.74 1.60 -32.16
N GLU A 154 -9.15 1.09 -31.00
CA GLU A 154 -10.56 0.84 -30.68
C GLU A 154 -11.39 2.13 -30.72
N ASN A 155 -10.88 3.23 -30.15
CA ASN A 155 -11.57 4.52 -30.20
C ASN A 155 -11.75 5.02 -31.65
N ILE A 156 -10.76 4.84 -32.53
CA ILE A 156 -10.89 5.20 -33.95
C ILE A 156 -11.96 4.34 -34.63
N GLU A 157 -12.05 3.05 -34.31
CA GLU A 157 -13.08 2.16 -34.86
C GLU A 157 -14.48 2.52 -34.36
N VAL A 158 -14.62 2.82 -33.07
CA VAL A 158 -15.89 3.25 -32.46
C VAL A 158 -16.35 4.58 -33.06
N GLU A 159 -15.44 5.54 -33.22
CA GLU A 159 -15.75 6.85 -33.82
C GLU A 159 -16.21 6.70 -35.28
N LYS A 160 -15.55 5.82 -36.06
CA LYS A 160 -15.99 5.51 -37.43
C LYS A 160 -17.38 4.86 -37.44
N ALA A 161 -17.61 3.88 -36.58
CA ALA A 161 -18.92 3.21 -36.48
C ALA A 161 -20.02 4.19 -36.04
N TYR A 162 -19.70 5.14 -35.17
CA TYR A 162 -20.61 6.21 -34.77
C TYR A 162 -20.93 7.16 -35.93
N GLN A 163 -19.91 7.60 -36.68
CA GLN A 163 -20.10 8.44 -37.87
C GLN A 163 -20.95 7.74 -38.95
N ASP A 164 -20.72 6.45 -39.18
CA ASP A 164 -21.52 5.64 -40.10
C ASP A 164 -22.99 5.54 -39.64
N CYS A 165 -23.21 5.30 -38.34
CA CYS A 165 -24.55 5.29 -37.76
C CYS A 165 -25.24 6.65 -37.91
N SER A 166 -24.51 7.74 -37.62
CA SER A 166 -25.03 9.11 -37.76
C SER A 166 -25.46 9.39 -39.20
N ALA A 167 -24.64 9.02 -40.18
CA ALA A 167 -24.96 9.18 -41.60
C ALA A 167 -26.19 8.36 -42.04
N ILE A 168 -26.43 7.18 -41.43
CA ILE A 168 -27.63 6.39 -41.67
C ILE A 168 -28.87 7.07 -41.08
N VAL A 169 -28.76 7.61 -39.85
CA VAL A 169 -29.85 8.32 -39.18
C VAL A 169 -30.24 9.58 -39.96
N GLU A 170 -29.28 10.38 -40.41
CA GLU A 170 -29.55 11.58 -41.22
C GLU A 170 -30.25 11.23 -42.54
N LYS A 171 -29.83 10.14 -43.21
CA LYS A 171 -30.52 9.65 -44.42
C LYS A 171 -31.94 9.19 -44.12
N PHE A 172 -32.14 8.49 -43.01
CA PHE A 172 -33.46 8.05 -42.58
C PHE A 172 -34.38 9.23 -42.28
N ASP A 173 -33.90 10.24 -41.56
CA ASP A 173 -34.66 11.45 -41.25
C ASP A 173 -35.00 12.25 -42.51
N THR A 174 -34.06 12.38 -43.45
CA THR A 174 -34.29 13.04 -44.75
C THR A 174 -35.39 12.31 -45.52
N ASN A 175 -35.29 10.98 -45.63
CA ASN A 175 -36.30 10.16 -46.33
C ASN A 175 -37.67 10.21 -45.65
N ASN A 176 -37.72 10.20 -44.31
CA ASN A 176 -38.97 10.30 -43.56
C ASN A 176 -39.61 11.68 -43.73
N HIS A 177 -38.81 12.75 -43.77
CA HIS A 177 -39.32 14.09 -43.97
C HIS A 177 -39.89 14.25 -45.39
N GLU A 178 -39.24 13.67 -46.40
CA GLU A 178 -39.79 13.58 -47.76
C GLU A 178 -41.08 12.77 -47.81
N PHE A 179 -41.09 11.58 -47.19
CA PHE A 179 -42.29 10.74 -47.11
C PHE A 179 -43.44 11.46 -46.40
N PHE A 180 -43.17 12.17 -45.30
CA PHE A 180 -44.19 12.92 -44.59
C PHE A 180 -44.77 14.05 -45.45
N LYS A 181 -43.94 14.74 -46.25
CA LYS A 181 -44.43 15.72 -47.22
C LYS A 181 -45.32 15.09 -48.28
N GLU A 182 -44.96 13.92 -48.80
CA GLU A 182 -45.79 13.19 -49.76
C GLU A 182 -47.13 12.77 -49.14
N VAL A 183 -47.13 12.26 -47.90
CA VAL A 183 -48.36 11.89 -47.17
C VAL A 183 -49.21 13.10 -46.83
N ALA A 184 -48.61 14.23 -46.45
CA ALA A 184 -49.33 15.47 -46.21
C ALA A 184 -50.00 15.98 -47.49
N CYS A 185 -49.28 15.98 -48.62
CA CYS A 185 -49.86 16.32 -49.92
C CYS A 185 -51.01 15.37 -50.28
N LEU A 186 -50.86 14.06 -50.01
CA LEU A 186 -51.91 13.08 -50.22
C LEU A 186 -53.15 13.37 -49.36
N LEU A 187 -52.95 13.67 -48.08
CA LEU A 187 -54.02 14.01 -47.15
C LEU A 187 -54.79 15.26 -47.59
N ASP A 188 -54.06 16.29 -48.02
CA ASP A 188 -54.63 17.52 -48.57
C ASP A 188 -55.44 17.22 -49.84
N THR A 189 -54.94 16.38 -50.75
CA THR A 189 -55.70 15.96 -51.94
C THR A 189 -56.95 15.15 -51.61
N TYR A 190 -56.94 14.33 -50.57
CA TYR A 190 -58.13 13.62 -50.10
C TYR A 190 -59.14 14.54 -49.43
N ALA A 191 -58.67 15.52 -48.65
CA ALA A 191 -59.52 16.53 -48.04
C ALA A 191 -60.21 17.39 -49.11
N GLU A 192 -59.46 17.83 -50.13
CA GLU A 192 -59.98 18.55 -51.30
C GLU A 192 -61.01 17.70 -52.08
N ALA A 193 -60.73 16.42 -52.29
CA ALA A 193 -61.67 15.48 -52.93
C ALA A 193 -62.96 15.27 -52.11
N ALA A 194 -62.85 15.18 -50.78
CA ALA A 194 -64.00 15.05 -49.88
C ALA A 194 -64.87 16.32 -49.86
N GLU A 195 -64.26 17.50 -49.99
CA GLU A 195 -64.95 18.79 -50.08
C GLU A 195 -65.45 19.14 -51.49
N ASN A 196 -65.19 18.30 -52.50
CA ASN A 196 -65.45 18.56 -53.93
C ASN A 196 -64.84 19.90 -54.41
N LYS A 197 -63.69 20.29 -53.87
CA LYS A 197 -62.94 21.48 -54.27
C LYS A 197 -61.70 21.03 -55.05
N GLY A 198 -61.47 21.62 -56.23
CA GLY A 198 -60.30 21.30 -57.07
C GLY A 198 -60.61 20.45 -58.30
N ILE A 199 -59.60 20.19 -59.12
CA ILE A 199 -59.70 19.38 -60.35
C ILE A 199 -59.92 17.92 -59.94
N PRO A 200 -60.89 17.17 -60.52
CA PRO A 200 -61.10 15.77 -60.16
C PRO A 200 -59.88 14.92 -60.52
N LEU A 201 -59.04 14.60 -59.54
CA LEU A 201 -57.91 13.69 -59.72
C LEU A 201 -58.43 12.25 -59.65
N VAL A 202 -58.64 11.64 -60.81
CA VAL A 202 -58.89 10.21 -60.91
C VAL A 202 -57.54 9.49 -60.70
N TRP A 203 -57.50 8.44 -59.89
CA TRP A 203 -56.30 7.60 -59.65
C TRP A 203 -55.60 7.12 -60.95
N THR A 204 -56.29 7.19 -62.09
CA THR A 204 -55.76 6.92 -63.43
C THR A 204 -54.78 7.97 -63.96
N GLN A 205 -54.52 9.07 -63.23
CA GLN A 205 -53.58 10.12 -63.63
C GLN A 205 -52.18 10.01 -63.00
N MET A 206 -51.85 8.91 -62.30
CA MET A 206 -50.45 8.65 -61.97
C MET A 206 -49.67 8.54 -63.29
N PRO A 207 -48.65 9.38 -63.55
CA PRO A 207 -47.91 9.32 -64.81
C PRO A 207 -47.41 7.91 -65.01
N LEU A 208 -47.71 7.31 -66.16
CA LEU A 208 -47.39 5.90 -66.45
C LEU A 208 -45.90 5.61 -66.21
N GLU A 209 -45.01 6.58 -66.44
CA GLU A 209 -43.59 6.45 -66.11
C GLU A 209 -43.30 6.30 -64.61
N LEU A 210 -43.99 7.05 -63.75
CA LEU A 210 -43.85 6.96 -62.29
C LEU A 210 -44.41 5.63 -61.77
N PHE A 211 -45.54 5.20 -62.32
CA PHE A 211 -46.13 3.90 -62.00
C PHE A 211 -45.20 2.76 -62.43
N THR A 212 -44.73 2.78 -63.68
CA THR A 212 -43.77 1.79 -64.19
C THR A 212 -42.49 1.76 -63.35
N LYS A 213 -41.91 2.92 -63.00
CA LYS A 213 -40.73 2.98 -62.12
C LYS A 213 -40.98 2.43 -60.72
N LYS A 214 -42.14 2.70 -60.13
CA LYS A 214 -42.50 2.16 -58.79
C LYS A 214 -42.75 0.64 -58.87
N VAL A 215 -43.36 0.16 -59.94
CA VAL A 215 -43.54 -1.28 -60.22
C VAL A 215 -42.19 -1.97 -60.47
N GLU A 216 -41.27 -1.35 -61.22
CA GLU A 216 -39.90 -1.83 -61.41
C GLU A 216 -39.12 -1.87 -60.09
N LEU A 217 -39.21 -0.82 -59.28
CA LEU A 217 -38.58 -0.76 -57.96
C LEU A 217 -39.15 -1.84 -57.02
N TYR A 218 -40.47 -2.00 -57.00
CA TYR A 218 -41.14 -3.07 -56.24
C TYR A 218 -40.72 -4.45 -56.73
N ASN A 219 -40.68 -4.68 -58.05
CA ASN A 219 -40.21 -5.92 -58.64
C ASN A 219 -38.73 -6.15 -58.33
N HIS A 220 -37.90 -5.11 -58.25
CA HIS A 220 -36.51 -5.21 -57.83
C HIS A 220 -36.38 -5.60 -56.35
N TYR A 221 -37.13 -4.96 -55.45
CA TYR A 221 -37.18 -5.34 -54.03
C TYR A 221 -37.72 -6.76 -53.84
N LEU A 222 -38.78 -7.12 -54.56
CA LEU A 222 -39.35 -8.46 -54.58
C LEU A 222 -38.31 -9.46 -55.11
N HIS A 223 -37.59 -9.12 -56.18
CA HIS A 223 -36.52 -9.96 -56.71
C HIS A 223 -35.37 -10.11 -55.71
N VAL A 224 -34.95 -9.06 -55.01
CA VAL A 224 -33.94 -9.14 -53.94
C VAL A 224 -34.44 -9.96 -52.76
N HIS A 225 -35.71 -9.83 -52.37
CA HIS A 225 -36.34 -10.59 -51.30
C HIS A 225 -36.46 -12.08 -51.66
N ILE A 226 -36.95 -12.38 -52.87
CA ILE A 226 -36.96 -13.73 -53.47
C ILE A 226 -35.53 -14.27 -53.49
N LYS A 227 -34.58 -13.50 -54.00
CA LYS A 227 -33.17 -13.89 -54.03
C LYS A 227 -32.65 -14.16 -52.61
N ARG A 228 -32.99 -13.37 -51.59
CA ARG A 228 -32.54 -13.58 -50.19
C ARG A 228 -33.20 -14.79 -49.52
N GLN A 229 -34.47 -15.04 -49.79
CA GLN A 229 -35.24 -16.19 -49.29
C GLN A 229 -34.89 -17.49 -50.02
N PHE A 230 -34.55 -17.42 -51.31
CA PHE A 230 -34.40 -18.59 -52.18
C PHE A 230 -32.97 -18.80 -52.73
N LYS A 231 -31.99 -17.89 -52.50
CA LYS A 231 -30.59 -18.12 -52.96
C LYS A 231 -29.83 -19.21 -52.22
N ASN A 232 -30.38 -19.81 -51.17
CA ASN A 232 -29.74 -20.98 -50.55
C ASN A 232 -30.43 -22.30 -50.92
N SER A 233 -31.27 -22.31 -51.97
CA SER A 233 -32.05 -23.50 -52.34
C SER A 233 -31.96 -23.86 -53.83
N GLN A 234 -30.97 -23.36 -54.58
CA GLN A 234 -30.72 -23.81 -55.96
C GLN A 234 -29.80 -25.04 -56.02
N LYS A 235 -30.33 -26.12 -55.45
CA LYS A 235 -30.34 -27.51 -55.92
C LYS A 235 -31.62 -28.03 -55.23
N GLU A 236 -32.80 -27.99 -55.82
CA GLU A 236 -33.26 -28.65 -57.03
C GLU A 236 -34.65 -28.08 -57.40
N GLU A 237 -34.92 -28.03 -58.71
CA GLU A 237 -36.21 -28.31 -59.40
C GLU A 237 -37.50 -27.69 -58.82
N GLU A 238 -38.05 -26.65 -59.46
CA GLU A 238 -39.05 -26.69 -60.55
C GLU A 238 -40.46 -27.20 -60.17
N LYS A 239 -41.46 -26.34 -60.50
CA LYS A 239 -42.91 -26.57 -60.63
C LYS A 239 -43.69 -26.60 -59.31
N THR A 240 -44.84 -25.94 -59.12
CA THR A 240 -45.78 -25.14 -59.93
C THR A 240 -46.70 -24.53 -58.86
N ASP A 241 -46.81 -23.22 -58.75
CA ASP A 241 -47.83 -22.38 -59.38
C ASP A 241 -49.18 -22.31 -58.64
N SER A 242 -49.56 -21.05 -58.38
CA SER A 242 -50.91 -20.48 -58.25
C SER A 242 -51.81 -20.95 -57.08
N ASN A 243 -52.59 -20.13 -56.38
CA ASN A 243 -52.91 -18.71 -56.54
C ASN A 243 -53.56 -18.18 -55.26
N TYR A 244 -53.29 -16.89 -54.99
CA TYR A 244 -54.20 -15.88 -54.50
C TYR A 244 -54.96 -16.05 -53.15
N VAL A 245 -54.58 -15.13 -52.24
CA VAL A 245 -55.46 -14.15 -51.60
C VAL A 245 -56.39 -14.63 -50.47
N SER A 246 -55.99 -14.30 -49.25
CA SER A 246 -56.69 -13.32 -48.39
C SER A 246 -55.73 -12.94 -47.25
N LEU A 247 -55.13 -11.74 -47.30
CA LEU A 247 -55.57 -10.54 -46.56
C LEU A 247 -55.54 -10.81 -45.04
N ILE A 248 -54.47 -10.44 -44.33
CA ILE A 248 -54.22 -9.09 -43.76
C ILE A 248 -55.50 -8.54 -43.10
N ASP A 249 -55.57 -8.62 -41.77
CA ASP A 249 -55.69 -7.41 -40.92
C ASP A 249 -55.48 -7.74 -39.42
N ASP A 250 -54.41 -7.15 -38.89
CA ASP A 250 -54.27 -6.33 -37.69
C ASP A 250 -54.79 -6.76 -36.29
N SER A 251 -53.79 -6.81 -35.40
CA SER A 251 -53.75 -6.22 -34.05
C SER A 251 -54.39 -7.00 -32.88
N GLN A 252 -53.62 -7.91 -32.28
CA GLN A 252 -53.46 -8.10 -30.82
C GLN A 252 -52.38 -9.14 -30.49
N GLU A 253 -51.20 -8.97 -31.08
CA GLU A 253 -50.00 -9.78 -30.81
C GLU A 253 -49.39 -9.38 -29.46
N LYS A 254 -49.33 -10.36 -28.54
CA LYS A 254 -48.27 -10.55 -27.52
C LYS A 254 -48.63 -11.60 -26.46
N ARG A 255 -49.86 -12.13 -26.43
CA ARG A 255 -50.23 -13.25 -25.52
C ARG A 255 -50.62 -14.56 -26.21
N ILE A 256 -50.94 -14.54 -27.51
CA ILE A 256 -51.44 -15.72 -28.25
C ILE A 256 -50.29 -16.52 -28.92
N ASP A 257 -49.08 -15.97 -28.95
CA ASP A 257 -47.95 -16.55 -29.72
C ASP A 257 -47.53 -17.94 -29.25
N ASN A 258 -47.66 -18.26 -27.96
CA ASN A 258 -47.26 -19.57 -27.45
C ASN A 258 -48.27 -20.68 -27.79
N GLU A 259 -49.58 -20.41 -27.73
CA GLU A 259 -50.59 -21.42 -28.10
C GLU A 259 -50.62 -21.63 -29.61
N LYS A 260 -50.54 -20.56 -30.42
CA LYS A 260 -50.47 -20.70 -31.88
C LYS A 260 -49.19 -21.35 -32.36
N LEU A 261 -48.03 -21.12 -31.72
CA LEU A 261 -46.80 -21.85 -32.05
C LEU A 261 -46.93 -23.35 -31.74
N GLN A 262 -47.60 -23.69 -30.64
CA GLN A 262 -47.85 -25.08 -30.26
C GLN A 262 -48.87 -25.76 -31.19
N GLU A 263 -49.91 -25.05 -31.61
CA GLU A 263 -50.86 -25.52 -32.63
C GLU A 263 -50.19 -25.66 -34.00
N LEU A 264 -49.29 -24.75 -34.38
CA LEU A 264 -48.55 -24.81 -35.65
C LEU A 264 -47.57 -25.99 -35.63
N ALA A 265 -46.92 -26.26 -34.49
CA ALA A 265 -46.09 -27.44 -34.31
C ALA A 265 -46.92 -28.74 -34.41
N MET A 266 -48.11 -28.78 -33.82
CA MET A 266 -49.06 -29.90 -33.92
C MET A 266 -49.58 -30.08 -35.36
N CYS A 267 -49.95 -29.01 -36.04
CA CYS A 267 -50.38 -29.03 -37.44
C CYS A 267 -49.26 -29.50 -38.36
N LYS A 268 -48.01 -29.06 -38.12
CA LYS A 268 -46.84 -29.53 -38.87
C LYS A 268 -46.63 -31.03 -38.64
N ALA A 269 -46.69 -31.51 -37.40
CA ALA A 269 -46.58 -32.93 -37.09
C ALA A 269 -47.69 -33.75 -37.75
N ASN A 270 -48.93 -33.28 -37.70
CA ASN A 270 -50.07 -33.93 -38.33
C ASN A 270 -49.94 -33.98 -39.86
N LEU A 271 -49.47 -32.91 -40.48
CA LEU A 271 -49.25 -32.84 -41.92
C LEU A 271 -48.11 -33.77 -42.36
N THR A 272 -47.02 -33.84 -41.60
CA THR A 272 -45.96 -34.81 -41.87
C THR A 272 -46.44 -36.26 -41.74
N ASN A 273 -47.30 -36.55 -40.75
CA ASN A 273 -47.86 -37.89 -40.56
C ASN A 273 -48.88 -38.23 -41.66
N ALA A 274 -49.69 -37.26 -42.10
CA ALA A 274 -50.61 -37.43 -43.22
C ALA A 274 -49.85 -37.72 -44.53
N ASN A 275 -48.81 -36.96 -44.84
CA ASN A 275 -47.97 -37.19 -46.01
C ASN A 275 -47.28 -38.57 -45.94
N PHE A 276 -46.80 -38.98 -44.76
CA PHE A 276 -46.21 -40.30 -44.58
C PHE A 276 -47.21 -41.43 -44.81
N LYS A 277 -48.46 -41.27 -44.33
CA LYS A 277 -49.55 -42.22 -44.60
C LYS A 277 -49.95 -42.25 -46.06
N GLU A 278 -49.98 -41.11 -46.74
CA GLU A 278 -50.25 -41.02 -48.17
C GLU A 278 -49.18 -41.74 -48.99
N ILE A 279 -47.90 -41.49 -48.69
CA ILE A 279 -46.77 -42.18 -49.34
C ILE A 279 -46.86 -43.68 -49.06
N SER A 280 -47.12 -44.09 -47.81
CA SER A 280 -47.27 -45.51 -47.47
C SER A 280 -48.45 -46.16 -48.20
N ALA A 281 -49.57 -45.44 -48.37
CA ALA A 281 -50.73 -45.92 -49.10
C ALA A 281 -50.45 -46.05 -50.61
N LYS A 282 -49.75 -45.08 -51.21
CA LYS A 282 -49.30 -45.15 -52.61
C LYS A 282 -48.35 -46.33 -52.85
N VAL A 283 -47.39 -46.53 -51.95
CA VAL A 283 -46.48 -47.69 -52.02
C VAL A 283 -47.26 -49.00 -51.86
N GLN A 284 -48.26 -49.05 -50.97
CA GLN A 284 -49.13 -50.22 -50.86
C GLN A 284 -49.96 -50.45 -52.13
N GLU A 285 -50.55 -49.41 -52.71
CA GLU A 285 -51.31 -49.48 -53.95
C GLU A 285 -50.45 -49.98 -55.12
N GLU A 286 -49.25 -49.42 -55.30
CA GLU A 286 -48.28 -49.90 -56.29
C GLU A 286 -47.88 -51.36 -56.04
N SER A 287 -47.68 -51.75 -54.77
CA SER A 287 -47.38 -53.14 -54.41
C SER A 287 -48.54 -54.10 -54.69
N TYR A 288 -49.79 -53.68 -54.44
CA TYR A 288 -50.98 -54.47 -54.71
C TYR A 288 -51.30 -54.54 -56.20
N ALA A 289 -51.06 -53.45 -56.96
CA ALA A 289 -51.14 -53.44 -58.41
C ALA A 289 -50.09 -54.39 -59.02
N ALA A 290 -48.84 -54.32 -58.57
CA ALA A 290 -47.79 -55.24 -59.01
C ALA A 290 -48.11 -56.70 -58.62
N MET A 291 -48.66 -56.96 -57.43
CA MET A 291 -49.14 -58.30 -57.05
C MET A 291 -50.30 -58.75 -57.92
N PHE A 292 -51.23 -57.85 -58.27
CA PHE A 292 -52.37 -58.16 -59.11
C PHE A 292 -51.94 -58.48 -60.56
N ASP A 293 -51.03 -57.69 -61.12
CA ASP A 293 -50.41 -57.93 -62.42
C ASP A 293 -49.64 -59.25 -62.43
N TYR A 294 -48.90 -59.56 -61.35
CA TYR A 294 -48.18 -60.83 -61.21
C TYR A 294 -49.14 -62.03 -61.08
N VAL A 295 -50.24 -61.86 -60.36
CA VAL A 295 -51.32 -62.86 -60.28
C VAL A 295 -52.02 -63.02 -61.63
N GLN A 296 -52.21 -61.96 -62.38
CA GLN A 296 -52.80 -61.98 -63.73
C GLN A 296 -51.86 -62.65 -64.75
N ASP A 297 -50.54 -62.47 -64.60
CA ASP A 297 -49.53 -63.14 -65.42
C ASP A 297 -49.43 -64.64 -65.13
N ILE A 298 -49.52 -65.04 -63.86
CA ILE A 298 -49.56 -66.45 -63.43
C ILE A 298 -50.89 -67.12 -63.82
N TYR A 299 -52.01 -66.43 -63.59
CA TYR A 299 -53.38 -66.88 -63.83
C TYR A 299 -54.00 -66.16 -65.03
N ASN A 300 -53.48 -66.47 -66.22
CA ASN A 300 -54.07 -66.05 -67.48
C ASN A 300 -55.40 -66.80 -67.73
N SER A 301 -56.48 -66.34 -67.09
CA SER A 301 -57.87 -66.81 -67.31
C SER A 301 -58.03 -68.34 -67.32
N GLY A 302 -57.37 -69.03 -66.37
CA GLY A 302 -57.58 -70.47 -66.11
C GLY A 302 -56.49 -71.44 -66.54
N ASN A 303 -55.36 -71.00 -67.13
CA ASN A 303 -54.20 -71.86 -67.39
C ASN A 303 -52.93 -71.33 -66.70
N LEU A 304 -52.36 -72.13 -65.80
CA LEU A 304 -51.11 -71.83 -65.10
C LEU A 304 -49.94 -71.92 -66.08
N LYS A 305 -49.29 -70.79 -66.41
CA LYS A 305 -48.05 -70.82 -67.20
C LYS A 305 -46.92 -71.32 -66.30
N VAL A 306 -46.51 -72.58 -66.49
CA VAL A 306 -45.24 -73.07 -65.92
C VAL A 306 -44.09 -72.45 -66.72
N PRO A 307 -43.20 -71.64 -66.11
CA PRO A 307 -42.14 -70.96 -66.85
C PRO A 307 -41.17 -71.99 -67.46
N ARG A 308 -40.74 -71.77 -68.72
CA ARG A 308 -39.73 -72.63 -69.35
C ARG A 308 -38.38 -72.42 -68.68
N HIS A 309 -37.58 -73.49 -68.59
CA HIS A 309 -36.31 -73.49 -67.86
C HIS A 309 -35.26 -72.48 -68.39
N SER A 310 -35.43 -72.00 -69.63
CA SER A 310 -34.66 -70.90 -70.23
C SER A 310 -35.00 -69.55 -69.61
N ASP A 311 -36.29 -69.31 -69.37
CA ASP A 311 -36.83 -68.01 -68.97
C ASP A 311 -36.57 -67.77 -67.48
N MET A 312 -36.59 -68.83 -66.66
CA MET A 312 -36.11 -68.78 -65.27
C MET A 312 -34.62 -68.47 -65.17
N ARG A 313 -33.78 -68.95 -66.10
CA ARG A 313 -32.33 -68.66 -66.05
C ARG A 313 -32.07 -67.20 -66.38
N THR A 314 -32.78 -66.63 -67.35
CA THR A 314 -32.65 -65.21 -67.68
C THR A 314 -33.18 -64.33 -66.55
N GLU A 315 -34.32 -64.70 -65.96
CA GLU A 315 -34.89 -63.98 -64.81
C GLU A 315 -33.99 -64.07 -63.56
N ILE A 316 -33.41 -65.24 -63.27
CA ILE A 316 -32.42 -65.39 -62.19
C ILE A 316 -31.19 -64.51 -62.47
N SER A 317 -30.70 -64.44 -63.70
CA SER A 317 -29.58 -63.56 -64.04
C SER A 317 -29.93 -62.07 -63.94
N GLU A 318 -31.14 -61.67 -64.35
CA GLU A 318 -31.61 -60.29 -64.20
C GLU A 318 -31.79 -59.91 -62.72
N LEU A 319 -32.34 -60.82 -61.90
CA LEU A 319 -32.48 -60.61 -60.46
C LEU A 319 -31.14 -60.56 -59.75
N ILE A 320 -30.16 -61.37 -60.16
CA ILE A 320 -28.78 -61.30 -59.63
C ILE A 320 -28.16 -59.95 -59.98
N ASN A 321 -28.25 -59.51 -61.24
CA ASN A 321 -27.72 -58.20 -61.65
C ASN A 321 -28.40 -57.05 -60.92
N ARG A 322 -29.72 -57.15 -60.68
CA ARG A 322 -30.47 -56.12 -59.96
C ARG A 322 -30.17 -56.12 -58.47
N ARG A 323 -29.96 -57.28 -57.86
CA ARG A 323 -29.45 -57.40 -56.49
C ARG A 323 -28.08 -56.74 -56.38
N ASP A 324 -27.15 -57.08 -57.27
CA ASP A 324 -25.78 -56.57 -57.22
C ASP A 324 -25.75 -55.05 -57.42
N PHE A 325 -26.57 -54.51 -58.33
CA PHE A 325 -26.75 -53.07 -58.51
C PHE A 325 -27.34 -52.38 -57.27
N LEU A 326 -28.32 -53.00 -56.60
CA LEU A 326 -28.89 -52.44 -55.38
C LEU A 326 -27.90 -52.50 -54.21
N GLU A 327 -27.12 -53.56 -54.09
CA GLU A 327 -26.09 -53.72 -53.07
C GLU A 327 -24.94 -52.72 -53.27
N GLU A 328 -24.55 -52.46 -54.52
CA GLU A 328 -23.60 -51.40 -54.88
C GLU A 328 -24.14 -50.00 -54.55
N ASN A 329 -25.42 -49.73 -54.81
CA ASN A 329 -26.03 -48.45 -54.44
C ASN A 329 -26.17 -48.27 -52.92
N VAL A 330 -26.53 -49.34 -52.18
CA VAL A 330 -26.62 -49.29 -50.71
C VAL A 330 -25.25 -49.06 -50.10
N SER A 331 -24.20 -49.72 -50.61
CA SER A 331 -22.82 -49.48 -50.17
C SER A 331 -22.34 -48.07 -50.52
N LEU A 332 -22.66 -47.55 -51.71
CA LEU A 332 -22.38 -46.15 -52.07
C LEU A 332 -23.07 -45.12 -51.16
N LEU A 333 -24.34 -45.36 -50.81
CA LEU A 333 -25.11 -44.52 -49.87
C LEU A 333 -24.51 -44.57 -48.46
N HIS A 334 -24.12 -45.77 -48.01
CA HIS A 334 -23.48 -45.97 -46.72
C HIS A 334 -22.13 -45.27 -46.65
N ASP A 335 -21.27 -45.46 -47.65
CA ASP A 335 -19.90 -44.95 -47.64
C ASP A 335 -19.85 -43.42 -47.85
N ARG A 336 -20.68 -42.86 -48.74
CA ARG A 336 -20.61 -41.42 -49.08
C ARG A 336 -21.58 -40.55 -48.29
N GLN A 337 -22.86 -40.90 -48.27
CA GLN A 337 -23.88 -40.01 -47.73
C GLN A 337 -24.03 -40.13 -46.21
N LEU A 338 -24.02 -41.35 -45.68
CA LEU A 338 -24.15 -41.54 -44.24
C LEU A 338 -22.92 -40.99 -43.49
N THR A 339 -21.72 -41.25 -44.00
CA THR A 339 -20.47 -40.73 -43.43
C THR A 339 -20.45 -39.19 -43.43
N GLU A 340 -20.87 -38.56 -44.53
CA GLU A 340 -20.95 -37.09 -44.62
C GLU A 340 -22.00 -36.52 -43.66
N ILE A 341 -23.17 -37.16 -43.52
CA ILE A 341 -24.21 -36.74 -42.57
C ILE A 341 -23.73 -36.89 -41.12
N VAL A 342 -23.07 -38.01 -40.79
CA VAL A 342 -22.50 -38.24 -39.45
C VAL A 342 -21.40 -37.21 -39.15
N GLN A 343 -20.56 -36.89 -40.14
CA GLN A 343 -19.51 -35.88 -39.99
C GLN A 343 -20.11 -34.47 -39.80
N ARG A 344 -21.09 -34.07 -40.62
CA ARG A 344 -21.80 -32.79 -40.46
C ARG A 344 -22.53 -32.70 -39.12
N PHE A 345 -23.11 -33.81 -38.64
CA PHE A 345 -23.74 -33.87 -37.34
C PHE A 345 -22.71 -33.72 -36.20
N ALA A 346 -21.58 -34.41 -36.29
CA ALA A 346 -20.49 -34.27 -35.33
C ALA A 346 -19.94 -32.83 -35.30
N GLU A 347 -19.69 -32.22 -36.47
CA GLU A 347 -19.28 -30.83 -36.60
C GLU A 347 -20.31 -29.88 -35.99
N PHE A 348 -21.60 -30.11 -36.22
CA PHE A 348 -22.67 -29.33 -35.62
C PHE A 348 -22.66 -29.42 -34.09
N GLN A 349 -22.50 -30.62 -33.53
CA GLN A 349 -22.42 -30.80 -32.06
C GLN A 349 -21.16 -30.14 -31.48
N ILE A 350 -20.02 -30.26 -32.14
CA ILE A 350 -18.78 -29.59 -31.75
C ILE A 350 -18.97 -28.07 -31.76
N ASN A 351 -19.54 -27.52 -32.84
CA ASN A 351 -19.82 -26.09 -32.96
C ASN A 351 -20.80 -25.59 -31.90
N LYS A 352 -21.80 -26.42 -31.53
CA LYS A 352 -22.72 -26.10 -30.44
C LYS A 352 -21.97 -25.97 -29.11
N VAL A 353 -21.12 -26.93 -28.77
CA VAL A 353 -20.31 -26.90 -27.53
C VAL A 353 -19.36 -25.70 -27.54
N LEU A 354 -18.69 -25.43 -28.65
CA LEU A 354 -17.80 -24.28 -28.79
C LEU A 354 -18.54 -22.95 -28.61
N ARG A 355 -19.76 -22.84 -29.15
CA ARG A 355 -20.59 -21.65 -29.00
C ARG A 355 -21.04 -21.46 -27.56
N GLU A 356 -21.45 -22.53 -26.87
CA GLU A 356 -21.82 -22.48 -25.46
C GLU A 356 -20.62 -22.10 -24.56
N ASP A 357 -19.42 -22.62 -24.85
CA ASP A 357 -18.20 -22.22 -24.13
C ASP A 357 -17.84 -20.75 -24.40
N ALA A 358 -17.91 -20.28 -25.65
CA ALA A 358 -17.66 -18.88 -26.00
C ALA A 358 -18.61 -17.92 -25.28
N ILE A 359 -19.91 -18.24 -25.22
CA ILE A 359 -20.90 -17.47 -24.46
C ILE A 359 -20.56 -17.48 -22.97
N SER A 360 -20.16 -18.63 -22.42
CA SER A 360 -19.80 -18.76 -21.01
C SER A 360 -18.53 -17.97 -20.65
N ARG A 361 -17.54 -17.92 -21.54
CA ARG A 361 -16.33 -17.09 -21.40
C ARG A 361 -16.67 -15.61 -21.47
N SER A 362 -17.50 -15.20 -22.42
CA SER A 362 -17.97 -13.81 -22.55
C SER A 362 -18.73 -13.37 -21.28
N LYS A 363 -19.59 -14.22 -20.73
CA LYS A 363 -20.29 -13.94 -19.46
C LYS A 363 -19.33 -13.82 -18.27
N ARG A 364 -18.30 -14.67 -18.20
CA ARG A 364 -17.25 -14.57 -17.16
C ARG A 364 -16.47 -13.26 -17.27
N ALA A 365 -16.07 -12.86 -18.49
CA ALA A 365 -15.38 -11.60 -18.74
C ALA A 365 -16.25 -10.39 -18.35
N LYS A 366 -17.54 -10.40 -18.72
CA LYS A 366 -18.48 -9.33 -18.35
C LYS A 366 -18.64 -9.20 -16.83
N ASN A 367 -18.80 -10.32 -16.13
CA ASN A 367 -18.87 -10.32 -14.66
C ASN A 367 -17.56 -9.83 -14.00
N HIS A 368 -16.41 -10.12 -14.61
CA HIS A 368 -15.13 -9.63 -14.11
C HIS A 368 -15.00 -8.12 -14.29
N LEU A 369 -15.39 -7.61 -15.46
CA LEU A 369 -15.41 -6.18 -15.76
C LEU A 369 -16.34 -5.42 -14.80
N GLU A 370 -17.54 -5.92 -14.55
CA GLU A 370 -18.47 -5.33 -13.58
C GLU A 370 -17.88 -5.27 -12.15
N LYS A 371 -17.13 -6.30 -11.73
CA LYS A 371 -16.41 -6.27 -10.44
C LYS A 371 -15.30 -5.22 -10.41
N LEU A 372 -14.56 -5.06 -11.51
CA LEU A 372 -13.51 -4.04 -11.63
C LEU A 372 -14.10 -2.63 -11.65
N GLU A 373 -15.21 -2.41 -12.35
CA GLU A 373 -15.95 -1.14 -12.34
C GLU A 373 -16.44 -0.81 -10.92
N ASN A 374 -17.04 -1.78 -10.22
CA ASN A 374 -17.45 -1.60 -8.83
C ASN A 374 -16.27 -1.26 -7.92
N LEU A 375 -15.13 -1.95 -8.07
CA LEU A 375 -13.90 -1.64 -7.33
C LEU A 375 -13.39 -0.24 -7.64
N ARG A 376 -13.38 0.15 -8.92
CA ARG A 376 -12.98 1.50 -9.36
C ARG A 376 -13.90 2.56 -8.76
N LEU A 377 -15.21 2.30 -8.70
CA LEU A 377 -16.20 3.18 -8.08
C LEU A 377 -15.92 3.31 -6.58
N LEU A 378 -15.67 2.19 -5.90
CA LEU A 378 -15.28 2.13 -4.49
C LEU A 378 -13.95 2.86 -4.20
N VAL A 379 -12.96 2.74 -5.08
CA VAL A 379 -11.69 3.46 -5.00
C VAL A 379 -11.90 4.95 -5.28
N ARG A 380 -12.79 5.33 -6.19
CA ARG A 380 -13.08 6.74 -6.47
C ARG A 380 -13.85 7.40 -5.32
N GLU A 381 -14.82 6.72 -4.74
CA GLU A 381 -15.68 7.25 -3.66
C GLU A 381 -15.01 7.17 -2.28
N HIS A 382 -14.24 6.11 -2.01
CA HIS A 382 -13.65 5.86 -0.69
C HIS A 382 -12.12 5.83 -0.68
N GLY A 383 -11.45 5.92 -1.83
CA GLY A 383 -9.99 5.97 -1.90
C GLY A 383 -9.44 7.22 -1.23
N TYR A 384 -10.08 8.38 -1.44
CA TYR A 384 -9.70 9.61 -0.73
C TYR A 384 -9.85 9.45 0.79
N ALA A 385 -10.94 8.86 1.27
CA ALA A 385 -11.13 8.64 2.70
C ALA A 385 -10.08 7.69 3.31
N ARG A 386 -9.70 6.62 2.60
CA ARG A 386 -8.67 5.66 3.05
C ARG A 386 -7.26 6.26 2.99
N VAL A 387 -6.95 7.04 1.96
CA VAL A 387 -5.68 7.77 1.85
C VAL A 387 -5.60 8.85 2.95
N CYS A 388 -6.67 9.60 3.19
CA CYS A 388 -6.73 10.54 4.31
C CYS A 388 -6.58 9.84 5.67
N LEU A 389 -7.21 8.69 5.88
CA LEU A 389 -7.03 7.89 7.10
C LEU A 389 -5.58 7.41 7.27
N LEU A 390 -4.95 6.98 6.17
CA LEU A 390 -3.54 6.61 6.18
C LEU A 390 -2.64 7.81 6.47
N CYS A 391 -2.90 8.97 5.87
CA CYS A 391 -2.18 10.21 6.15
C CYS A 391 -2.34 10.64 7.61
N ILE A 392 -3.57 10.58 8.16
CA ILE A 392 -3.82 10.88 9.58
C ILE A 392 -3.07 9.89 10.48
N LEU A 393 -3.07 8.59 10.16
CA LEU A 393 -2.33 7.59 10.91
C LEU A 393 -0.81 7.82 10.84
N MET A 394 -0.28 8.17 9.67
CA MET A 394 1.13 8.49 9.50
C MET A 394 1.51 9.77 10.26
N GLU A 395 0.66 10.80 10.24
CA GLU A 395 0.88 12.02 11.03
C GLU A 395 0.81 11.76 12.54
N MET A 396 -0.12 10.90 13.00
CA MET A 396 -0.20 10.49 14.40
C MET A 396 1.04 9.72 14.85
N GLU A 397 1.51 8.75 14.07
CA GLU A 397 2.75 8.02 14.39
C GLU A 397 3.98 8.94 14.34
N PHE A 398 4.01 9.89 13.41
CA PHE A 398 5.06 10.91 13.35
C PHE A 398 5.08 11.81 14.60
N HIS A 399 3.91 12.30 15.04
CA HIS A 399 3.81 13.08 16.28
C HIS A 399 4.24 12.24 17.48
N ARG A 400 3.83 10.97 17.56
CA ARG A 400 4.22 10.08 18.66
C ARG A 400 5.73 9.84 18.69
N LEU A 401 6.37 9.68 17.54
CA LEU A 401 7.82 9.56 17.44
C LEU A 401 8.52 10.86 17.82
N THR A 402 7.95 12.00 17.47
CA THR A 402 8.46 13.33 17.85
C THR A 402 8.38 13.54 19.36
N ASP A 403 7.25 13.21 19.99
CA ASP A 403 7.08 13.27 21.44
C ASP A 403 8.08 12.36 22.17
N VAL A 404 8.32 11.15 21.65
CA VAL A 404 9.33 10.23 22.20
C VAL A 404 10.73 10.80 22.03
N TYR A 405 11.05 11.39 20.89
CA TYR A 405 12.34 12.05 20.66
C TYR A 405 12.56 13.22 21.61
N GLU A 406 11.57 14.10 21.76
CA GLU A 406 11.62 15.22 22.72
C GLU A 406 11.78 14.72 24.15
N PHE A 407 11.02 13.69 24.55
CA PHE A 407 11.15 13.07 25.86
C PHE A 407 12.55 12.48 26.11
N VAL A 408 13.13 11.78 25.12
CA VAL A 408 14.48 11.21 25.22
C VAL A 408 15.53 12.33 25.31
N SER A 409 15.36 13.40 24.53
CA SER A 409 16.26 14.57 24.55
C SER A 409 16.20 15.29 25.90
N ASP A 410 15.00 15.51 26.44
CA ASP A 410 14.78 16.07 27.77
C ASP A 410 15.39 15.17 28.85
N ALA A 411 15.12 13.85 28.80
CA ALA A 411 15.66 12.90 29.76
C ALA A 411 17.19 12.87 29.72
N PHE A 412 17.79 12.91 28.53
CA PHE A 412 19.24 13.00 28.36
C PHE A 412 19.77 14.30 28.96
N HIS A 413 19.16 15.44 28.64
CA HIS A 413 19.54 16.74 29.20
C HIS A 413 19.45 16.76 30.74
N TYR A 414 18.37 16.22 31.32
CA TYR A 414 18.23 16.11 32.78
C TYR A 414 19.28 15.18 33.40
N LEU A 415 19.57 14.04 32.77
CA LEU A 415 20.62 13.12 33.21
C LEU A 415 22.00 13.77 33.16
N THR A 416 22.35 14.42 32.06
CA THR A 416 23.61 15.16 31.92
C THR A 416 23.70 16.30 32.93
N SER A 417 22.60 17.03 33.15
CA SER A 417 22.54 18.10 34.15
C SER A 417 22.72 17.54 35.57
N GLU A 418 22.01 16.49 35.96
CA GLU A 418 22.19 15.88 37.29
C GLU A 418 23.57 15.25 37.45
N TYR A 419 24.12 14.64 36.40
CA TYR A 419 25.48 14.12 36.42
C TYR A 419 26.51 15.23 36.64
N SER A 420 26.40 16.34 35.90
CA SER A 420 27.29 17.51 36.07
C SER A 420 27.13 18.17 37.45
N LEU A 421 25.89 18.29 37.96
CA LEU A 421 25.63 18.79 39.31
C LEU A 421 26.16 17.82 40.38
N SER A 422 26.08 16.52 40.16
CA SER A 422 26.62 15.48 41.04
C SER A 422 28.14 15.54 41.05
N ALA A 423 28.78 15.62 39.88
CA ALA A 423 30.22 15.80 39.76
C ALA A 423 30.69 17.07 40.48
N ALA A 424 30.00 18.21 40.27
CA ALA A 424 30.28 19.45 40.97
C ALA A 424 30.06 19.34 42.49
N ARG A 425 29.04 18.59 42.95
CA ARG A 425 28.85 18.29 44.39
C ARG A 425 29.98 17.43 44.93
N CYS A 426 30.45 16.42 44.18
CA CYS A 426 31.57 15.57 44.56
C CYS A 426 32.88 16.36 44.63
N GLU A 427 33.19 17.19 43.63
CA GLU A 427 34.34 18.11 43.67
C GLU A 427 34.27 19.06 44.84
N ARG A 428 33.11 19.67 45.09
CA ARG A 428 32.91 20.58 46.22
C ARG A 428 32.99 19.87 47.56
N MET A 429 32.48 18.63 47.65
CA MET A 429 32.61 17.79 48.84
C MET A 429 34.06 17.41 49.05
N GLN A 430 34.82 17.11 48.00
CA GLN A 430 36.24 16.81 48.08
C GLN A 430 37.08 18.04 48.43
N GLN A 431 36.73 19.22 47.91
CA GLN A 431 37.28 20.50 48.36
C GLN A 431 36.99 20.75 49.83
N GLN A 432 35.75 20.56 50.30
CA GLN A 432 35.41 20.68 51.71
C GLN A 432 36.05 19.60 52.58
N GLN A 433 36.23 18.39 52.06
CA GLN A 433 36.95 17.32 52.74
C GLN A 433 38.43 17.68 52.86
N ASN A 434 39.01 18.26 51.81
CA ASN A 434 40.39 18.75 51.79
C ASN A 434 40.58 19.98 52.69
N GLU A 435 39.59 20.89 52.75
CA GLU A 435 39.54 22.00 53.70
C GLU A 435 39.36 21.49 55.13
N TYR A 436 38.55 20.45 55.33
CA TYR A 436 38.32 19.82 56.63
C TYR A 436 39.52 19.02 57.10
N THR A 437 40.21 18.29 56.22
CA THR A 437 41.48 17.63 56.54
C THR A 437 42.58 18.66 56.77
N ALA A 438 42.61 19.76 56.01
CA ALA A 438 43.49 20.91 56.26
C ALA A 438 43.20 21.58 57.61
N MET A 439 41.92 21.73 57.97
CA MET A 439 41.49 22.23 59.28
C MET A 439 41.78 21.24 60.41
N LEU A 440 41.67 19.93 60.19
CA LEU A 440 42.06 18.87 61.14
C LEU A 440 43.58 18.83 61.36
N SER A 441 44.37 19.16 60.33
CA SER A 441 45.83 19.33 60.45
C SER A 441 46.23 20.68 61.06
N SER A 442 45.28 21.57 61.35
CA SER A 442 45.48 22.77 62.16
C SER A 442 44.93 22.54 63.58
N PRO A 443 45.69 22.78 64.66
CA PRO A 443 45.22 22.47 66.00
C PRO A 443 44.41 23.64 66.55
N THR A 444 43.13 23.81 66.20
CA THR A 444 42.19 24.61 67.03
C THR A 444 40.73 24.14 66.94
N PRO A 445 39.94 24.26 68.04
CA PRO A 445 38.81 23.38 68.31
C PRO A 445 37.46 23.96 67.84
N HIS A 446 36.55 23.08 67.41
CA HIS A 446 35.09 23.19 67.48
C HIS A 446 34.49 24.61 67.30
N ASN A 447 34.03 24.87 66.07
CA ASN A 447 33.00 25.84 65.66
C ASN A 447 32.63 26.90 66.73
N SER A 448 33.41 27.98 66.80
CA SER A 448 33.27 29.07 67.78
C SER A 448 31.85 29.63 67.82
N PHE A 449 31.18 29.77 66.68
CA PHE A 449 29.80 30.26 66.58
C PHE A 449 28.80 29.45 67.43
N HIS A 450 28.92 28.13 67.45
CA HIS A 450 28.00 27.27 68.20
C HIS A 450 28.20 27.41 69.72
N LYS A 451 29.46 27.52 70.17
CA LYS A 451 29.76 27.88 71.58
C LYS A 451 29.25 29.28 71.93
N HIS A 452 29.34 30.22 70.99
CA HIS A 452 28.90 31.60 71.21
C HIS A 452 27.38 31.69 71.33
N PHE A 453 26.65 31.00 70.45
CA PHE A 453 25.19 30.93 70.48
C PHE A 453 24.67 30.23 71.74
N ILE A 454 25.25 29.10 72.14
CA ILE A 454 24.86 28.39 73.37
C ILE A 454 25.12 29.23 74.63
N SER A 455 26.24 29.96 74.69
CA SER A 455 26.55 30.88 75.79
C SER A 455 25.61 32.11 75.84
N MET A 456 25.12 32.58 74.68
CA MET A 456 24.10 33.62 74.60
C MET A 456 22.68 33.09 74.83
N ILE A 457 22.50 31.79 75.07
CA ILE A 457 21.19 31.17 75.35
C ILE A 457 21.08 30.62 76.79
N SER A 458 22.18 30.24 77.42
CA SER A 458 22.17 29.64 78.77
C SER A 458 22.90 30.52 79.79
N ASP A 459 22.19 30.99 80.83
CA ASP A 459 22.80 31.15 82.16
C ASP A 459 22.61 29.80 82.89
N GLU A 460 23.56 29.40 83.75
CA GLU A 460 23.59 28.04 84.32
C GLU A 460 22.34 27.67 85.14
N ASP A 461 21.56 28.66 85.61
CA ASP A 461 20.41 28.46 86.48
C ASP A 461 19.05 28.30 85.76
N ASP A 462 18.93 28.60 84.46
CA ASP A 462 17.61 28.68 83.76
C ASP A 462 17.41 27.65 82.61
N LYS A 463 18.16 26.55 82.62
CA LYS A 463 18.06 25.48 81.59
C LYS A 463 16.66 24.84 81.51
N HIS A 464 15.93 24.77 82.61
CA HIS A 464 14.58 24.17 82.65
C HIS A 464 13.49 25.07 82.05
N GLN A 465 13.60 26.39 82.18
CA GLN A 465 12.63 27.33 81.63
C GLN A 465 12.78 27.48 80.12
N LEU A 466 14.02 27.49 79.62
CA LEU A 466 14.33 27.57 78.20
C LEU A 466 13.84 26.33 77.43
N ASN A 467 14.06 25.12 77.97
CA ASN A 467 13.57 23.89 77.34
C ASN A 467 12.04 23.86 77.28
N SER A 468 11.34 24.32 78.33
CA SER A 468 9.88 24.44 78.32
C SER A 468 9.35 25.44 77.27
N ILE A 469 10.07 26.55 77.04
CA ILE A 469 9.71 27.55 76.02
C ILE A 469 9.99 27.01 74.61
N LEU A 470 11.11 26.30 74.41
CA LEU A 470 11.43 25.63 73.15
C LEU A 470 10.41 24.54 72.81
N ASP A 471 9.99 23.75 73.79
CA ASP A 471 8.98 22.71 73.62
C ASP A 471 7.62 23.32 73.25
N LYS A 472 7.23 24.43 73.90
CA LYS A 472 6.02 25.18 73.51
C LYS A 472 6.12 25.75 72.10
N TYR A 473 7.28 26.24 71.70
CA TYR A 473 7.51 26.76 70.35
C TYR A 473 7.47 25.65 69.29
N ASN A 474 8.09 24.50 69.55
CA ASN A 474 8.04 23.33 68.69
C ASN A 474 6.59 22.81 68.56
N ASN A 475 5.85 22.74 69.67
CA ASN A 475 4.42 22.38 69.66
C ASN A 475 3.59 23.36 68.80
N ILE A 476 3.87 24.67 68.85
CA ILE A 476 3.20 25.67 68.00
C ILE A 476 3.56 25.51 66.52
N ILE A 477 4.80 25.11 66.20
CA ILE A 477 5.21 24.79 64.83
C ILE A 477 4.48 23.55 64.32
N ASP A 478 4.41 22.50 65.13
CA ASP A 478 3.76 21.24 64.76
C ASP A 478 2.24 21.41 64.65
N GLU A 479 1.61 22.19 65.54
CA GLU A 479 0.21 22.60 65.40
C GLU A 479 -0.03 23.43 64.12
N ASN A 480 0.88 24.33 63.77
CA ASN A 480 0.76 25.10 62.53
C ASN A 480 0.95 24.22 61.28
N LYS A 481 1.82 23.22 61.35
CA LYS A 481 2.03 22.26 60.26
C LYS A 481 0.79 21.42 60.03
N THR A 482 0.20 20.90 61.10
CA THR A 482 -1.04 20.11 61.05
C THR A 482 -2.26 20.94 60.61
N LYS A 483 -2.41 22.19 61.09
CA LYS A 483 -3.44 23.13 60.61
C LYS A 483 -3.28 23.48 59.13
N LYS A 484 -2.06 23.73 58.66
CA LYS A 484 -1.79 23.98 57.23
C LYS A 484 -2.11 22.76 56.37
N GLN A 485 -1.73 21.57 56.83
CA GLN A 485 -2.02 20.32 56.12
C GLN A 485 -3.52 20.08 55.99
N THR A 486 -4.28 20.24 57.08
CA THR A 486 -5.74 20.07 57.07
C THR A 486 -6.47 21.09 56.21
N ILE A 487 -6.04 22.36 56.19
CA ILE A 487 -6.61 23.39 55.30
C ILE A 487 -6.31 23.07 53.83
N LEU A 488 -5.08 22.65 53.51
CA LEU A 488 -4.71 22.30 52.13
C LEU A 488 -5.45 21.06 51.65
N GLU A 489 -5.54 20.04 52.50
CA GLU A 489 -6.21 18.78 52.20
C GLU A 489 -7.71 18.96 52.00
N SER A 490 -8.37 19.78 52.84
CA SER A 490 -9.78 20.12 52.66
C SER A 490 -10.05 20.92 51.38
N TYR A 491 -9.18 21.88 51.05
CA TYR A 491 -9.27 22.62 49.79
C TYR A 491 -9.15 21.70 48.57
N LEU A 492 -8.14 20.82 48.56
CA LEU A 492 -7.92 19.88 47.46
C LEU A 492 -9.06 18.86 47.33
N LYS A 493 -9.52 18.28 48.45
CA LYS A 493 -10.68 17.35 48.43
C LYS A 493 -11.95 18.00 47.89
N SER A 494 -12.21 19.27 48.25
CA SER A 494 -13.38 19.99 47.74
C SER A 494 -13.33 20.23 46.22
N LYS A 495 -12.13 20.40 45.66
CA LYS A 495 -11.92 20.61 44.23
C LYS A 495 -11.97 19.30 43.44
N ILE A 496 -11.40 18.22 44.00
CA ILE A 496 -11.49 16.87 43.44
C ILE A 496 -12.96 16.46 43.33
N HIS A 497 -13.75 16.67 44.39
CA HIS A 497 -15.18 16.32 44.37
C HIS A 497 -15.99 17.10 43.31
N LYS A 498 -15.62 18.36 43.04
CA LYS A 498 -16.21 19.15 41.94
C LYS A 498 -15.84 18.63 40.55
N LEU A 499 -14.67 18.03 40.39
CA LEU A 499 -14.24 17.43 39.13
C LEU A 499 -14.92 16.07 38.92
N GLU A 500 -15.02 15.24 39.97
CA GLU A 500 -15.71 13.95 39.92
C GLU A 500 -17.19 14.12 39.51
N THR A 501 -17.87 15.13 40.05
CA THR A 501 -19.27 15.44 39.69
C THR A 501 -19.44 15.87 38.23
N LEU A 502 -18.52 16.69 37.69
CA LEU A 502 -18.51 17.07 36.26
C LEU A 502 -18.20 15.87 35.35
N GLU A 503 -17.29 14.99 35.78
CA GLU A 503 -16.93 13.78 35.05
C GLU A 503 -18.11 12.80 34.96
N GLU A 504 -18.82 12.58 36.08
CA GLU A 504 -20.03 11.74 36.11
C GLU A 504 -21.13 12.32 35.21
N GLU A 505 -21.30 13.64 35.18
CA GLU A 505 -22.29 14.30 34.32
C GLU A 505 -21.96 14.13 32.82
N VAL A 506 -20.69 14.30 32.43
CA VAL A 506 -20.23 14.06 31.04
C VAL A 506 -20.41 12.59 30.66
N LYS A 507 -20.01 11.65 31.53
CA LYS A 507 -20.17 10.21 31.29
C LYS A 507 -21.64 9.81 31.12
N SER A 508 -22.53 10.35 31.94
CA SER A 508 -23.97 10.08 31.85
C SER A 508 -24.56 10.54 30.51
N ARG A 509 -24.19 11.74 30.05
CA ARG A 509 -24.67 12.28 28.76
C ARG A 509 -24.09 11.53 27.56
N TYR A 510 -22.82 11.18 27.61
CA TYR A 510 -22.17 10.36 26.59
C TYR A 510 -22.82 8.97 26.45
N LEU A 511 -23.12 8.32 27.58
CA LEU A 511 -23.83 7.04 27.59
C LEU A 511 -25.27 7.16 27.07
N ASN A 512 -25.96 8.25 27.36
CA ASN A 512 -27.30 8.53 26.81
C ASN A 512 -27.27 8.75 25.29
N GLU A 513 -26.26 9.42 24.74
CA GLU A 513 -26.09 9.57 23.29
C GLU A 513 -25.81 8.22 22.59
N ILE A 514 -25.00 7.35 23.19
CA ILE A 514 -24.77 5.99 22.69
C ILE A 514 -26.06 5.16 22.66
N GLN A 515 -26.93 5.34 23.67
CA GLN A 515 -28.13 4.52 23.83
C GLN A 515 -29.33 5.01 23.01
N GLN A 516 -29.41 6.29 22.61
CA GLN A 516 -30.64 6.84 22.03
C GLN A 516 -30.78 6.82 20.50
N THR A 517 -29.78 6.52 19.67
CA THR A 517 -30.02 6.36 18.21
C THR A 517 -28.95 5.54 17.48
N PRO A 518 -29.28 4.83 16.39
CA PRO A 518 -28.30 4.25 15.48
C PRO A 518 -27.51 5.36 14.79
N THR A 519 -26.19 5.22 14.79
CA THR A 519 -25.16 6.04 14.16
C THR A 519 -25.31 6.13 12.63
N HIS A 520 -26.37 6.77 12.14
CA HIS A 520 -26.60 7.04 10.71
C HIS A 520 -26.78 8.52 10.37
N THR A 521 -26.71 9.42 11.35
CA THR A 521 -26.64 10.85 11.07
C THR A 521 -25.39 11.40 11.72
N TYR A 522 -24.44 11.82 10.88
CA TYR A 522 -23.28 12.65 11.23
C TYR A 522 -23.75 14.02 11.73
N LYS A 523 -24.51 14.06 12.82
CA LYS A 523 -24.77 15.30 13.54
C LYS A 523 -23.56 15.56 14.43
N PRO A 524 -23.02 16.79 14.41
CA PRO A 524 -21.92 17.16 15.28
C PRO A 524 -22.30 16.89 16.74
N ILE A 525 -21.28 16.55 17.55
CA ILE A 525 -21.36 16.41 19.01
C ILE A 525 -22.23 17.56 19.55
N SER A 526 -23.20 17.26 20.41
CA SER A 526 -24.07 18.30 20.95
C SER A 526 -23.22 19.41 21.56
N PHE A 527 -23.49 20.67 21.19
CA PHE A 527 -22.78 21.87 21.66
C PHE A 527 -22.62 21.87 23.19
N GLU A 528 -23.56 21.25 23.90
CA GLU A 528 -23.57 21.08 25.35
C GLU A 528 -22.46 20.15 25.90
N ILE A 529 -22.09 19.09 25.17
CA ILE A 529 -20.96 18.21 25.57
C ILE A 529 -19.65 18.96 25.39
N GLU A 530 -19.51 19.72 24.30
CA GLU A 530 -18.32 20.51 24.04
C GLU A 530 -18.14 21.62 25.07
N THR A 531 -19.21 22.32 25.47
CA THR A 531 -19.16 23.33 26.53
C THR A 531 -18.81 22.71 27.89
N ASN A 532 -19.40 21.57 28.25
CA ASN A 532 -19.12 20.93 29.54
C ASN A 532 -17.70 20.36 29.61
N HIS A 533 -17.20 19.81 28.49
CA HIS A 533 -15.82 19.38 28.38
C HIS A 533 -14.86 20.58 28.48
N ALA A 534 -15.16 21.70 27.82
CA ALA A 534 -14.38 22.92 27.93
C ALA A 534 -14.35 23.48 29.37
N GLU A 535 -15.47 23.46 30.08
CA GLU A 535 -15.56 23.87 31.49
C GLU A 535 -14.76 22.96 32.43
N ALA A 536 -14.77 21.64 32.19
CA ALA A 536 -13.96 20.69 32.95
C ALA A 536 -12.46 20.91 32.72
N VAL A 537 -12.05 21.15 31.47
CA VAL A 537 -10.65 21.44 31.10
C VAL A 537 -10.17 22.76 31.71
N ASP A 538 -10.96 23.83 31.63
CA ASP A 538 -10.63 25.13 32.23
C ASP A 538 -10.53 25.03 33.77
N SER A 539 -11.41 24.24 34.40
CA SER A 539 -11.35 23.96 35.84
C SER A 539 -10.08 23.18 36.24
N LEU A 540 -9.65 22.22 35.42
CA LEU A 540 -8.41 21.47 35.61
C LEU A 540 -7.16 22.35 35.44
N GLN A 541 -7.13 23.18 34.40
CA GLN A 541 -6.03 24.12 34.17
C GLN A 541 -5.89 25.12 35.32
N LYS A 542 -7.00 25.64 35.85
CA LYS A 542 -7.01 26.50 37.05
C LYS A 542 -6.48 25.77 38.28
N LEU A 543 -6.85 24.49 38.48
CA LEU A 543 -6.32 23.67 39.58
C LEU A 543 -4.80 23.49 39.45
N GLN A 544 -4.32 23.19 38.25
CA GLN A 544 -2.89 23.02 37.98
C GLN A 544 -2.10 24.32 38.22
N ALA A 545 -2.65 25.45 37.80
CA ALA A 545 -2.08 26.78 38.06
C ALA A 545 -2.03 27.09 39.57
N ASP A 546 -3.09 26.77 40.32
CA ASP A 546 -3.14 26.96 41.77
C ASP A 546 -2.09 26.08 42.49
N VAL A 547 -1.99 24.80 42.11
CA VAL A 547 -1.03 23.85 42.70
C VAL A 547 0.41 24.28 42.41
N THR A 548 0.72 24.69 41.18
CA THR A 548 2.05 25.18 40.81
C THR A 548 2.41 26.48 41.54
N LYS A 549 1.45 27.39 41.71
CA LYS A 549 1.62 28.61 42.51
C LYS A 549 1.90 28.30 43.98
N ILE A 550 1.14 27.38 44.58
CA ILE A 550 1.37 26.94 45.98
C ILE A 550 2.74 26.28 46.11
N ARG A 551 3.12 25.40 45.17
CA ARG A 551 4.44 24.75 45.14
C ARG A 551 5.57 25.78 45.07
N ASN A 552 5.45 26.78 44.19
CA ASN A 552 6.46 27.82 44.05
C ASN A 552 6.55 28.69 45.31
N GLN A 553 5.42 29.04 45.93
CA GLN A 553 5.42 29.74 47.21
C GLN A 553 6.07 28.92 48.33
N MET A 554 5.84 27.60 48.37
CA MET A 554 6.52 26.72 49.31
C MET A 554 8.02 26.60 49.03
N LYS A 555 8.43 26.51 47.76
CA LYS A 555 9.84 26.46 47.35
C LYS A 555 10.58 27.74 47.73
N GLU A 556 9.98 28.91 47.52
CA GLU A 556 10.53 30.20 47.94
C GLU A 556 10.62 30.29 49.48
N ARG A 557 9.62 29.80 50.20
CA ARG A 557 9.68 29.71 51.67
C ARG A 557 10.78 28.76 52.17
N LEU A 558 11.01 27.63 51.48
CA LEU A 558 12.08 26.70 51.83
C LEU A 558 13.47 27.29 51.59
N LYS A 559 13.65 28.10 50.53
CA LYS A 559 14.91 28.83 50.28
C LYS A 559 15.25 29.83 51.39
N LEU A 560 14.25 30.42 52.05
CA LEU A 560 14.44 31.35 53.17
C LEU A 560 14.88 30.67 54.48
N ILE A 561 14.78 29.33 54.59
CA ILE A 561 15.15 28.58 55.80
C ILE A 561 16.67 28.52 56.03
N GLY A 562 17.50 28.85 55.02
CA GLY A 562 18.95 28.98 55.17
C GLY A 562 19.42 30.24 55.91
N SER A 563 18.50 31.12 56.32
CA SER A 563 18.82 32.34 57.08
C SER A 563 18.77 32.06 58.60
N PHE A 564 19.63 32.73 59.38
CA PHE A 564 19.68 32.66 60.85
C PHE A 564 18.41 33.20 61.55
N GLU A 565 17.24 33.17 60.90
CA GLU A 565 15.96 33.65 61.43
C GLU A 565 15.51 32.84 62.65
N ARG A 566 15.82 31.55 62.72
CA ARG A 566 15.54 30.69 63.88
C ARG A 566 16.38 31.14 65.08
N GLU A 567 17.67 31.34 64.89
CA GLU A 567 18.61 31.79 65.91
C GLU A 567 18.28 33.23 66.37
N LYS A 568 17.91 34.10 65.43
CA LYS A 568 17.46 35.47 65.68
C LYS A 568 16.14 35.52 66.46
N SER A 569 15.16 34.69 66.12
CA SER A 569 13.87 34.63 66.84
C SER A 569 14.03 34.07 68.26
N ILE A 570 14.89 33.06 68.45
CA ILE A 570 15.23 32.53 69.79
C ILE A 570 15.93 33.61 70.64
N LEU A 571 16.88 34.36 70.08
CA LEU A 571 17.54 35.47 70.77
C LEU A 571 16.59 36.64 71.06
N TRP A 572 15.65 36.94 70.17
CA TRP A 572 14.60 37.93 70.41
C TRP A 572 13.65 37.53 71.54
N GLN A 573 13.28 36.25 71.62
CA GLN A 573 12.48 35.74 72.73
C GLN A 573 13.25 35.80 74.06
N ARG A 574 14.56 35.48 74.07
CA ARG A 574 15.41 35.68 75.26
C ARG A 574 15.52 37.16 75.63
N PHE A 575 15.65 38.06 74.65
CA PHE A 575 15.66 39.50 74.89
C PHE A 575 14.35 40.02 75.52
N LEU A 576 13.20 39.47 75.11
CA LEU A 576 11.91 39.83 75.69
C LEU A 576 11.71 39.28 77.11
N ALA A 577 12.31 38.11 77.41
CA ALA A 577 12.24 37.48 78.73
C ALA A 577 13.23 38.10 79.75
N ASP A 578 14.49 38.30 79.37
CA ASP A 578 15.50 38.99 80.18
C ASP A 578 16.45 39.84 79.31
N PRO A 579 16.13 41.14 79.14
CA PRO A 579 16.94 42.05 78.34
C PRO A 579 18.26 42.45 79.02
N GLN A 580 18.40 42.29 80.34
CA GLN A 580 19.61 42.71 81.06
C GLN A 580 20.70 41.65 81.02
N SER A 581 20.36 40.37 81.21
CA SER A 581 21.31 39.26 81.06
C SER A 581 21.88 39.19 79.64
N LEU A 582 21.01 39.24 78.61
CA LEU A 582 21.45 39.18 77.21
C LEU A 582 22.41 40.33 76.83
N ARG A 583 22.17 41.54 77.36
CA ARG A 583 23.06 42.70 77.15
C ARG A 583 24.43 42.52 77.83
N ARG A 584 24.51 41.84 78.98
CA ARG A 584 25.78 41.51 79.65
C ARG A 584 26.53 40.43 78.89
N SER A 585 25.89 39.30 78.56
CA SER A 585 26.51 38.23 77.78
C SER A 585 26.99 38.73 76.41
N HIS A 586 26.23 39.60 75.73
CA HIS A 586 26.67 40.24 74.49
C HIS A 586 27.91 41.13 74.69
N LYS A 587 28.00 41.90 75.79
CA LYS A 587 29.19 42.71 76.10
C LYS A 587 30.41 41.85 76.46
N GLU A 588 30.24 40.81 77.25
CA GLU A 588 31.30 39.85 77.61
C GLU A 588 31.82 39.11 76.37
N MET A 589 30.93 38.73 75.47
CA MET A 589 31.30 38.06 74.21
C MET A 589 31.99 38.99 73.23
N LYS A 590 31.58 40.27 73.15
CA LYS A 590 32.32 41.28 72.39
C LYS A 590 33.74 41.49 72.94
N GLN A 591 33.93 41.39 74.25
CA GLN A 591 35.25 41.46 74.88
C GLN A 591 36.09 40.19 74.65
N ARG A 592 35.50 38.99 74.65
CA ARG A 592 36.20 37.73 74.36
C ARG A 592 36.57 37.56 72.89
N ALA A 593 35.69 37.96 71.97
CA ALA A 593 35.98 37.96 70.53
C ALA A 593 37.20 38.85 70.20
N ASN A 594 37.33 39.99 70.87
CA ASN A 594 38.49 40.88 70.71
C ASN A 594 39.80 40.32 71.30
N LYS A 595 39.76 39.34 72.22
CA LYS A 595 40.95 38.68 72.77
C LYS A 595 41.44 37.50 71.92
N SER A 596 40.57 36.93 71.09
CA SER A 596 40.82 35.69 70.32
C SER A 596 41.59 35.90 69.01
N CYS A 597 41.89 37.14 68.60
CA CYS A 597 42.49 37.40 67.29
C CYS A 597 43.98 37.79 67.31
N PHE A 598 44.66 37.95 68.47
CA PHE A 598 46.02 38.52 68.46
C PHE A 598 47.05 38.10 69.53
N ASN A 599 46.81 37.11 70.39
CA ASN A 599 47.86 36.64 71.31
C ASN A 599 48.01 35.13 71.21
N ASP A 600 48.97 34.67 70.40
CA ASP A 600 49.82 33.50 70.66
C ASP A 600 50.72 33.25 69.44
N THR A 601 51.77 34.08 69.32
CA THR A 601 53.08 33.71 68.76
C THR A 601 53.97 34.95 68.80
N ILE A 602 54.83 35.02 69.81
CA ILE A 602 56.18 35.60 69.87
C ILE A 602 56.45 35.78 71.37
N GLU A 603 57.02 34.76 71.99
CA GLU A 603 57.93 34.84 73.14
C GLU A 603 58.24 33.40 73.58
N ASN A 604 59.30 32.83 73.03
CA ASN A 604 60.42 32.24 73.79
C ASN A 604 61.43 31.61 72.82
N GLU A 605 62.66 32.12 72.90
CA GLU A 605 63.89 31.38 72.61
C GLU A 605 64.01 30.13 73.50
#